data_AF-A0A961ISR4-F1
#
_entry.id   AF-A0A961ISR4-F1
#
_cell.length_a   1.000
_cell.length_b   1.000
_cell.length_c   1.000
_cell.angle_alpha   90.00
_cell.angle_beta   90.00
_cell.angle_gamma   90.00
#
_symmetry.space_group_name_H-M   'P 1'
#
loop_
_entity.id
_entity.type
_entity.pdbx_description
1 polymer ?
#
loop_
_entity_poly.entity_id
_entity_poly.type
_entity_poly.pdbx_seq_one_letter_code
_entity_poly.pdbx_strand_id
1 'polypeptide(L)'
;MLDREAARLKRDHDTREAREHRIARLRLLLTPDMRRATGWAELQARLALYGVELRDGAAGLTLHDLITGEALCPSAALGFGARDLAARFGGPLPDRLDATRAA
;
A
#
# COMPACT_ATOMS: atom_id res chain seq x y z
N MET A 1 29.80 -12.93 -23.52
CA MET A 1 28.89 -11.75 -23.48
C MET A 1 27.46 -12.19 -23.15
N LEU A 2 26.96 -13.24 -23.80
CA LEU A 2 25.63 -13.84 -23.57
C LEU A 2 25.36 -14.30 -22.12
N ASP A 3 26.33 -14.88 -21.41
CA ASP A 3 26.12 -15.34 -20.02
C ASP A 3 25.79 -14.19 -19.05
N ARG A 4 26.36 -13.00 -19.28
CA ARG A 4 26.09 -11.80 -18.46
C ARG A 4 24.68 -11.27 -18.70
N GLU A 5 24.17 -11.40 -19.92
CA GLU A 5 22.82 -10.98 -20.29
C GLU A 5 21.77 -11.94 -19.73
N ALA A 6 22.00 -13.26 -19.85
CA ALA A 6 21.15 -14.27 -19.23
C ALA A 6 21.08 -14.10 -17.70
N ALA A 7 22.22 -13.83 -17.05
CA ALA A 7 22.25 -13.56 -15.61
C ALA A 7 21.51 -12.26 -15.22
N ARG A 8 21.51 -11.24 -16.08
CA ARG A 8 20.73 -10.00 -15.87
C ARG A 8 19.23 -10.27 -15.95
N LEU A 9 18.78 -10.88 -17.05
CA LEU A 9 17.35 -11.20 -17.25
C LEU A 9 16.80 -12.09 -16.14
N LYS A 10 17.59 -13.09 -15.70
CA LYS A 10 17.21 -13.93 -14.57
C LYS A 10 17.03 -13.13 -13.28
N ARG A 11 17.98 -12.24 -12.93
CA ARG A 11 17.86 -11.40 -11.73
C ARG A 11 16.65 -10.47 -11.79
N ASP A 12 16.37 -9.89 -12.95
CA ASP A 12 15.22 -9.00 -13.13
C ASP A 12 13.91 -9.79 -12.95
N HIS A 13 13.85 -11.01 -13.48
CA HIS A 13 12.75 -11.93 -13.29
C HIS A 13 12.55 -12.32 -11.82
N ASP A 14 13.61 -12.77 -11.16
CA ASP A 14 13.59 -13.16 -9.73
C ASP A 14 13.15 -11.98 -8.85
N THR A 15 13.60 -10.76 -9.17
CA THR A 15 13.21 -9.52 -8.47
C THR A 15 11.72 -9.22 -8.66
N ARG A 16 11.21 -9.40 -9.88
CA ARG A 16 9.79 -9.20 -10.18
C ARG A 16 8.93 -10.22 -9.43
N GLU A 17 9.30 -11.50 -9.45
CA GLU A 17 8.57 -12.55 -8.72
C GLU A 17 8.60 -12.32 -7.20
N ALA A 18 9.74 -11.91 -6.64
CA ALA A 18 9.85 -11.59 -5.22
C ALA A 18 8.93 -10.41 -4.84
N ARG A 19 8.82 -9.40 -5.71
CA ARG A 19 7.90 -8.27 -5.53
C ARG A 19 6.44 -8.70 -5.60
N GLU A 20 6.08 -9.53 -6.58
CA GLU A 20 4.72 -10.05 -6.73
C GLU A 20 4.30 -10.90 -5.51
N HIS A 21 5.18 -11.78 -5.04
CA HIS A 21 4.94 -12.54 -3.82
C HIS A 21 4.76 -11.65 -2.58
N ARG A 22 5.57 -10.59 -2.46
CA ARG A 22 5.41 -9.61 -1.37
C ARG A 22 4.04 -8.93 -1.43
N ILE A 23 3.63 -8.46 -2.61
CA ILE A 23 2.32 -7.83 -2.83
C ILE A 23 1.18 -8.80 -2.52
N ALA A 24 1.28 -10.05 -2.95
CA ALA A 24 0.27 -11.07 -2.67
C ALA A 24 0.09 -11.31 -1.17
N ARG A 25 1.18 -11.36 -0.40
CA ARG A 25 1.12 -11.48 1.06
C ARG A 25 0.51 -10.26 1.73
N LEU A 26 0.94 -9.05 1.34
CA LEU A 26 0.36 -7.81 1.87
C LEU A 26 -1.13 -7.72 1.56
N ARG A 27 -1.54 -8.12 0.35
CA ARG A 27 -2.95 -8.16 -0.02
C ARG A 27 -3.74 -9.11 0.87
N LEU A 28 -3.25 -10.32 1.11
CA LEU A 28 -3.91 -11.28 1.99
C LEU A 28 -4.08 -10.75 3.42
N LEU A 29 -3.04 -10.12 3.96
CA LEU A 29 -3.03 -9.60 5.34
C LEU A 29 -3.90 -8.35 5.52
N LEU A 30 -3.83 -7.40 4.58
CA LEU A 30 -4.42 -6.08 4.76
C LEU A 30 -5.85 -5.99 4.21
N THR A 31 -6.25 -6.86 3.27
CA THR A 31 -7.61 -6.82 2.68
C THR A 31 -8.74 -6.83 3.72
N PRO A 32 -8.71 -7.65 4.79
CA PRO A 32 -9.74 -7.63 5.82
C PRO A 32 -9.89 -6.25 6.48
N ASP A 33 -8.79 -5.60 6.84
CA ASP A 33 -8.80 -4.29 7.49
C ASP A 33 -9.17 -3.16 6.51
N MET A 34 -8.68 -3.20 5.27
CA MET A 34 -9.08 -2.29 4.20
C MET A 34 -10.61 -2.36 3.94
N ARG A 35 -11.19 -3.56 4.02
CA ARG A 35 -12.64 -3.77 3.88
C ARG A 35 -13.43 -3.37 5.11
N ARG A 36 -12.87 -3.48 6.32
CA ARG A 36 -13.58 -3.17 7.57
C ARG A 36 -13.56 -1.68 7.91
N ALA A 37 -12.49 -0.97 7.56
CA ALA A 37 -12.35 0.44 7.89
C ALA A 37 -13.52 1.27 7.34
N THR A 38 -14.02 2.18 8.15
CA THR A 38 -15.15 3.06 7.84
C THR A 38 -14.73 4.48 7.50
N GLY A 39 -13.48 4.84 7.76
CA GLY A 39 -12.89 6.12 7.42
C GLY A 39 -11.37 6.07 7.38
N TRP A 40 -10.77 7.18 6.94
CA TRP A 40 -9.31 7.29 6.77
C TRP A 40 -8.52 7.09 8.06
N ALA A 41 -8.96 7.71 9.17
CA ALA A 41 -8.28 7.60 10.47
C ALA A 41 -8.29 6.15 11.00
N GLU A 42 -9.43 5.47 10.90
CA GLU A 42 -9.54 4.06 11.29
C GLU A 42 -8.68 3.17 10.41
N LEU A 43 -8.68 3.41 9.10
CA LEU A 43 -7.84 2.65 8.17
C LEU A 43 -6.36 2.78 8.52
N GLN A 44 -5.89 4.00 8.75
CA GLN A 44 -4.49 4.28 9.07
C GLN A 44 -4.08 3.69 10.41
N ALA A 45 -4.95 3.76 11.43
CA ALA A 45 -4.72 3.09 12.70
C ALA A 45 -4.60 1.57 12.56
N ARG A 46 -5.45 0.94 11.73
CA ARG A 46 -5.38 -0.50 11.45
C ARG A 46 -4.11 -0.89 10.70
N LEU A 47 -3.71 -0.09 9.69
CA LEU A 47 -2.49 -0.32 8.92
C LEU A 47 -1.22 -0.16 9.78
N ALA A 48 -1.21 0.79 10.72
CA ALA A 48 -0.10 1.00 11.63
C ALA A 48 0.19 -0.23 12.52
N LEU A 49 -0.81 -1.07 12.82
CA LEU A 49 -0.61 -2.34 13.53
C LEU A 49 0.26 -3.33 12.74
N TYR A 50 0.31 -3.20 11.43
CA TYR A 50 1.16 -3.99 10.54
C TYR A 50 2.47 -3.28 10.19
N GLY A 51 2.75 -2.12 10.82
CA GLY A 51 3.95 -1.32 10.55
C GLY A 51 3.93 -0.63 9.19
N VAL A 52 2.75 -0.37 8.62
CA VAL A 52 2.60 0.31 7.32
C VAL A 52 1.60 1.44 7.40
N GLU A 53 1.66 2.37 6.45
CA GLU A 53 0.71 3.47 6.32
C GLU A 53 0.40 3.78 4.86
N LEU A 54 -0.74 4.40 4.59
CA LEU A 54 -1.05 4.95 3.27
C LEU A 54 -0.57 6.40 3.18
N ARG A 55 0.04 6.75 2.06
CA ARG A 55 0.40 8.13 1.72
C ARG A 55 -0.17 8.48 0.37
N ASP A 56 -0.53 9.75 0.20
CA ASP A 56 -0.85 10.26 -1.13
C ASP A 56 0.43 10.39 -1.97
N GLY A 57 0.30 10.12 -3.27
CA GLY A 57 1.41 10.06 -4.19
C GLY A 57 0.99 10.48 -5.59
N ALA A 58 1.96 10.71 -6.48
CA ALA A 58 1.70 11.25 -7.81
C ALA A 58 0.72 10.39 -8.65
N ALA A 59 0.65 9.09 -8.39
CA ALA A 59 -0.25 8.14 -9.08
C ALA A 59 -1.41 7.66 -8.18
N GLY A 60 -1.68 8.37 -7.08
CA GLY A 60 -2.64 8.01 -6.05
C GLY A 60 -2.00 7.36 -4.82
N LEU A 61 -2.81 6.65 -4.05
CA LEU A 61 -2.41 6.12 -2.74
C LEU A 61 -1.37 5.01 -2.83
N THR A 62 -0.30 5.16 -2.06
CA THR A 62 0.81 4.20 -1.96
C THR A 62 0.95 3.73 -0.52
N LEU A 63 1.23 2.44 -0.34
CA LEU A 63 1.55 1.85 0.95
C LEU A 63 3.03 2.06 1.24
N HIS A 64 3.35 2.61 2.40
CA HIS A 64 4.71 2.83 2.87
C HIS A 64 4.98 2.04 4.14
N ASP A 65 6.22 1.62 4.31
CA ASP A 65 6.71 1.11 5.59
C ASP A 65 6.80 2.26 6.60
N LEU A 66 6.24 2.05 7.80
CA LEU A 66 6.09 3.10 8.81
C LEU A 66 7.44 3.49 9.45
N ILE A 67 8.41 2.58 9.47
CA ILE A 67 9.71 2.79 10.13
C ILE A 67 10.69 3.44 9.16
N THR A 68 10.79 2.89 7.95
CA THR A 68 11.78 3.31 6.94
C THR A 68 11.23 4.36 5.99
N GLY A 69 9.91 4.50 5.88
CA GLY A 69 9.25 5.36 4.90
C GLY A 69 9.29 4.82 3.47
N GLU A 70 9.86 3.62 3.25
CA GLU A 70 10.01 3.03 1.92
C GLU A 70 8.64 2.77 1.28
N ALA A 71 8.49 3.15 0.00
CA ALA A 71 7.29 2.83 -0.78
C ALA A 71 7.26 1.33 -1.10
N LEU A 72 6.29 0.62 -0.53
CA LEU A 72 6.13 -0.82 -0.70
C LEU A 72 5.39 -1.15 -1.99
N CYS A 73 4.16 -0.63 -2.13
CA CYS A 73 3.34 -0.84 -3.32
C CYS A 73 2.17 0.14 -3.41
N PRO A 74 1.65 0.42 -4.61
CA PRO A 74 0.40 1.14 -4.78
C PRO A 74 -0.77 0.41 -4.11
N SER A 75 -1.68 1.15 -3.48
CA SER A 75 -2.93 0.62 -2.92
C SER A 75 -3.78 -0.14 -3.94
N ALA A 76 -3.76 0.29 -5.21
CA ALA A 76 -4.44 -0.37 -6.31
C ALA A 76 -3.93 -1.81 -6.55
N ALA A 77 -2.66 -2.11 -6.23
CA ALA A 77 -2.11 -3.47 -6.32
C ALA A 77 -2.73 -4.41 -5.26
N LEU A 78 -3.26 -3.84 -4.17
CA LEU A 78 -4.02 -4.57 -3.16
C LEU A 78 -5.52 -4.70 -3.54
N GLY A 79 -5.95 -4.06 -4.62
CA GLY A 79 -7.34 -4.02 -5.08
C GLY A 79 -8.17 -2.86 -4.54
N PHE A 80 -7.54 -1.83 -3.96
CA PHE A 80 -8.23 -0.66 -3.42
C PHE A 80 -7.71 0.61 -4.09
N GLY A 81 -8.49 1.17 -5.00
CA GLY A 81 -8.15 2.43 -5.66
C GLY A 81 -8.34 3.63 -4.74
N ALA A 82 -7.53 4.67 -4.93
CA ALA A 82 -7.66 5.93 -4.20
C ALA A 82 -9.05 6.55 -4.37
N ARG A 83 -9.62 6.50 -5.58
CA ARG A 83 -10.96 7.04 -5.87
C ARG A 83 -12.06 6.25 -5.19
N ASP A 84 -11.94 4.92 -5.14
CA ASP A 84 -12.93 4.06 -4.50
C ASP A 84 -12.95 4.27 -2.98
N LEU A 85 -11.76 4.34 -2.37
CA LEU A 85 -11.61 4.65 -0.95
C LEU A 85 -12.09 6.07 -0.64
N ALA A 86 -11.80 7.05 -1.50
CA ALA A 86 -12.27 8.41 -1.31
C ALA A 86 -13.79 8.54 -1.42
N ALA A 87 -14.41 7.86 -2.40
CA ALA A 87 -15.86 7.81 -2.51
C ALA A 87 -16.50 7.13 -1.28
N ARG A 88 -15.85 6.09 -0.75
CA ARG A 88 -16.32 5.38 0.44
C ARG A 88 -16.18 6.19 1.73
N PHE A 89 -15.08 6.92 1.90
CA PHE A 89 -14.75 7.65 3.12
C PHE A 89 -15.16 9.14 3.07
N GLY A 90 -15.83 9.57 2.00
CA GLY A 90 -16.39 10.92 1.88
C GLY A 90 -15.38 12.00 1.47
N GLY A 91 -14.21 11.63 0.94
CA GLY A 91 -13.20 12.58 0.49
C GLY A 91 -11.82 11.94 0.28
N PRO A 92 -10.85 12.65 -0.34
CA PRO A 92 -9.48 12.16 -0.46
C PRO A 92 -8.83 11.94 0.92
N LEU A 93 -7.73 11.17 0.95
CA LEU A 93 -6.93 11.01 2.17
C LEU A 93 -6.43 12.40 2.59
N PRO A 94 -6.64 12.82 3.84
CA PRO A 94 -6.16 14.12 4.28
C PRO A 94 -4.63 14.09 4.46
N ASP A 95 -3.96 15.18 4.07
CA ASP A 95 -2.50 15.37 4.24
C ASP A 95 -2.05 15.22 5.70
N ARG A 96 -2.96 15.53 6.63
CA ARG A 96 -2.80 15.30 8.04
C ARG A 96 -4.02 14.56 8.53
N LEU A 97 -3.83 13.36 9.06
CA LEU A 97 -4.86 12.67 9.83
C LEU A 97 -4.84 13.29 11.21
N ASP A 98 -5.50 14.43 11.38
CA ASP A 98 -5.79 14.96 12.69
C ASP A 98 -6.63 13.92 13.44
N ALA A 99 -6.03 13.33 14.47
CA ALA A 99 -6.65 12.33 15.34
C ALA A 99 -7.79 12.91 16.21
N THR A 100 -8.42 13.99 15.78
CA THR A 100 -9.39 14.75 16.58
C THR A 100 -10.76 14.75 15.93
N ARG A 101 -11.70 14.13 16.68
CA ARG A 101 -13.17 14.10 16.55
C ARG A 101 -13.75 12.86 15.87
N ALA A 102 -13.75 11.75 16.61
CA ALA A 102 -15.02 11.07 16.84
C ALA A 102 -15.67 11.73 18.07
N ALA A 103 -16.95 12.07 17.93
CA ALA A 103 -17.76 12.85 18.88
C ALA A 103 -17.96 12.15 20.24
#